data_AF-A0A0K1W2B1-F1
#
_entry.id   AF-A0A0K1W2B1-F1
#
_cell.length_a   1.000
_cell.length_b   1.000
_cell.length_c   1.000
_cell.angle_alpha   90.00
_cell.angle_beta   90.00
_cell.angle_gamma   90.00
#
_symmetry.space_group_name_H-M   'P 1'
#
loop_
_entity.id
_entity.type
_entity.pdbx_description
1 polymer ?
#
loop_
_entity_poly.entity_id
_entity_poly.type
_entity_poly.pdbx_seq_one_letter_code
_entity_poly.pdbx_strand_id
1 'polypeptide(L)'
;MKLKEINEILDLFKNNNDYQFWKMGTNIPAIIETFFEKISVIKSSDRVSYINLISLNNRYKILCNNFDVTPSLTFFENGVSWSTMRQFLDVLEAFFIIKKNSNYSIIYDINICQLLNKNFDIDMYLKNLFKTLVDNFTKLTKHGKKLYYSIIVAYLVQFIENKDNEYIDINQGKYSNKKIKISEIKKHIKQCGYNFFINQTLLLGTSADIIKNNIQKLLIS
;
A
#
# COMPACT_ATOMS: atom_id res chain seq x y z
N MET A 1 21.55 -11.20 -5.43
CA MET A 1 22.13 -10.14 -4.55
C MET A 1 22.58 -10.80 -3.25
N LYS A 2 23.71 -10.38 -2.67
CA LYS A 2 24.19 -10.95 -1.39
C LYS A 2 23.34 -10.38 -0.23
N LEU A 3 23.14 -11.19 0.82
CA LEU A 3 22.35 -10.77 1.99
C LEU A 3 22.92 -9.50 2.65
N LYS A 4 24.25 -9.35 2.69
CA LYS A 4 24.91 -8.14 3.20
C LYS A 4 24.47 -6.88 2.43
N GLU A 5 24.42 -6.95 1.10
CA GLU A 5 24.03 -5.82 0.25
C GLU A 5 22.56 -5.44 0.49
N ILE A 6 21.68 -6.43 0.67
CA ILE A 6 20.28 -6.21 1.02
C ILE A 6 20.15 -5.51 2.37
N ASN A 7 20.87 -5.99 3.39
CA ASN A 7 20.86 -5.37 4.72
C ASN A 7 21.41 -3.94 4.67
N GLU A 8 22.44 -3.66 3.88
CA GLU A 8 22.95 -2.30 3.68
C GLU A 8 21.91 -1.34 3.05
N ILE A 9 21.06 -1.84 2.15
CA ILE A 9 19.96 -1.06 1.60
C ILE A 9 18.87 -0.83 2.65
N LEU A 10 18.51 -1.85 3.44
CA LEU A 10 17.50 -1.73 4.49
C LEU A 10 17.96 -0.85 5.65
N ASP A 11 19.27 -0.81 5.92
CA ASP A 11 19.89 0.05 6.93
C ASP A 11 19.71 1.55 6.65
N LEU A 12 19.41 1.93 5.40
CA LEU A 12 19.05 3.31 5.05
C LEU A 12 17.81 3.80 5.82
N PHE A 13 16.96 2.88 6.26
CA PHE A 13 15.71 3.19 6.99
C PHE A 13 15.83 2.98 8.51
N LYS A 14 16.96 2.49 9.03
CA LYS A 14 17.07 1.98 10.41
C LYS A 14 16.72 3.00 11.51
N ASN A 15 16.98 4.29 11.23
CA ASN A 15 16.77 5.38 12.19
C ASN A 15 15.37 6.03 12.05
N ASN A 16 14.52 5.53 11.14
CA ASN A 16 13.20 6.11 10.91
C ASN A 16 12.09 5.10 11.18
N ASN A 17 11.45 5.27 12.32
CA ASN A 17 10.37 4.40 12.81
C ASN A 17 9.10 4.45 11.95
N ASP A 18 8.97 5.33 10.96
CA ASP A 18 7.83 5.29 10.04
C ASP A 18 7.99 4.20 8.97
N TYR A 19 9.22 3.78 8.65
CA TYR A 19 9.48 2.73 7.66
C TYR A 19 9.56 1.39 8.37
N GLN A 20 8.44 0.67 8.37
CA GLN A 20 8.28 -0.62 9.03
C GLN A 20 7.58 -1.61 8.12
N PHE A 21 8.01 -2.87 8.17
CA PHE A 21 7.37 -3.94 7.42
C PHE A 21 5.96 -4.19 7.95
N TRP A 22 4.98 -3.99 7.08
CA TRP A 22 3.58 -4.04 7.43
C TRP A 22 2.98 -5.38 7.01
N LYS A 23 2.77 -6.23 8.02
CA LYS A 23 2.06 -7.51 7.89
C LYS A 23 0.56 -7.27 7.83
N MET A 24 0.05 -6.91 6.66
CA MET A 24 -1.39 -6.72 6.45
C MET A 24 -2.12 -8.06 6.41
N GLY A 25 -3.39 -8.05 6.83
CA GLY A 25 -4.27 -9.23 6.71
C GLY A 25 -4.99 -9.31 5.37
N THR A 26 -4.82 -8.28 4.53
CA THR A 26 -5.57 -8.05 3.29
C THR A 26 -4.62 -7.85 2.12
N ASN A 27 -5.02 -8.34 0.94
CA ASN A 27 -4.27 -8.16 -0.29
C ASN A 27 -4.41 -6.71 -0.80
N ILE A 28 -3.27 -6.01 -0.96
CA ILE A 28 -3.22 -4.58 -1.28
C ILE A 28 -3.80 -4.28 -2.69
N PRO A 29 -3.33 -4.92 -3.78
CA PRO A 29 -3.95 -4.77 -5.09
C PRO A 29 -5.47 -4.98 -5.07
N ALA A 30 -5.94 -6.02 -4.39
CA ALA A 30 -7.37 -6.33 -4.31
C ALA A 30 -8.19 -5.20 -3.66
N ILE A 31 -7.65 -4.50 -2.64
CA ILE A 31 -8.33 -3.33 -2.05
C ILE A 31 -8.54 -2.25 -3.11
N ILE A 32 -7.51 -1.95 -3.89
CA ILE A 32 -7.53 -0.87 -4.88
C ILE A 32 -8.44 -1.24 -6.05
N GLU A 33 -8.26 -2.45 -6.60
CA GLU A 33 -9.08 -3.00 -7.68
C GLU A 33 -10.56 -3.00 -7.29
N THR A 34 -10.92 -3.62 -6.17
CA THR A 34 -12.32 -3.69 -5.73
C THR A 34 -12.91 -2.31 -5.45
N PHE A 35 -12.12 -1.35 -4.94
CA PHE A 35 -12.61 0.02 -4.76
C PHE A 35 -12.95 0.67 -6.11
N PHE A 36 -12.05 0.57 -7.10
CA PHE A 36 -12.28 1.14 -8.42
C PHE A 36 -13.42 0.45 -9.18
N GLU A 37 -13.52 -0.87 -9.12
CA GLU A 37 -14.64 -1.62 -9.70
C GLU A 37 -15.98 -1.18 -9.12
N LYS A 38 -16.06 -1.03 -7.79
CA LYS A 38 -17.31 -0.60 -7.14
C LYS A 38 -17.67 0.84 -7.47
N ILE A 39 -16.69 1.74 -7.63
CA ILE A 39 -16.95 3.11 -8.09
C ILE A 39 -17.36 3.14 -9.57
N SER A 40 -16.71 2.34 -10.42
CA SER A 40 -16.90 2.38 -11.87
C SER A 40 -18.29 1.91 -12.32
N VAL A 41 -18.96 1.07 -11.53
CA VAL A 41 -20.34 0.63 -11.80
C VAL A 41 -21.40 1.66 -11.41
N ILE A 42 -21.06 2.65 -10.56
CA ILE A 42 -21.98 3.74 -10.22
C ILE A 42 -22.17 4.61 -11.46
N LYS A 43 -23.40 5.00 -11.79
CA LYS A 43 -23.66 5.93 -12.90
C LYS A 43 -22.97 7.26 -12.63
N SER A 44 -22.37 7.86 -13.65
CA SER A 44 -21.62 9.11 -13.50
C SER A 44 -22.44 10.26 -12.89
N SER A 45 -23.77 10.29 -13.10
CA SER A 45 -24.69 11.25 -12.48
C SER A 45 -24.78 11.13 -10.96
N ASP A 46 -24.51 9.94 -10.43
CA ASP A 46 -24.71 9.60 -9.02
C ASP A 46 -23.38 9.52 -8.27
N ARG A 47 -22.24 9.61 -8.98
CA ARG A 47 -20.90 9.68 -8.39
C ARG A 47 -20.68 11.06 -7.78
N VAL A 48 -20.13 11.07 -6.58
CA VAL A 48 -19.69 12.28 -5.90
C VAL A 48 -18.18 12.26 -5.72
N SER A 49 -17.57 13.43 -5.49
CA SER A 49 -16.12 13.58 -5.37
C SER A 49 -15.55 13.16 -4.01
N TYR A 50 -16.32 12.45 -3.20
CA TYR A 50 -15.95 12.03 -1.86
C TYR A 50 -16.60 10.70 -1.50
N ILE A 51 -16.08 10.07 -0.46
CA ILE A 51 -16.68 8.91 0.20
C ILE A 51 -17.00 9.22 1.65
N ASN A 52 -18.06 8.60 2.16
CA ASN A 52 -18.48 8.68 3.54
C ASN A 52 -18.24 7.35 4.25
N LEU A 53 -17.63 7.42 5.42
CA LEU A 53 -17.54 6.30 6.35
C LEU A 53 -18.81 6.28 7.21
N ILE A 54 -19.58 5.20 7.13
CA ILE A 54 -20.75 4.98 8.00
C ILE A 54 -20.47 3.86 9.00
N SER A 55 -21.08 3.96 10.18
CA SER A 55 -21.06 2.91 11.20
C SER A 55 -22.46 2.36 11.45
N LEU A 56 -22.59 1.04 11.44
CA LEU A 56 -23.82 0.29 11.70
C LEU A 56 -23.46 -0.85 12.65
N ASN A 57 -23.99 -0.86 13.88
CA ASN A 57 -23.76 -1.93 14.86
C ASN A 57 -22.27 -2.32 15.03
N ASN A 58 -21.39 -1.33 15.21
CA ASN A 58 -19.92 -1.50 15.32
C ASN A 58 -19.23 -2.11 14.08
N ARG A 59 -19.93 -2.14 12.95
CA ARG A 59 -19.39 -2.46 11.63
C ARG A 59 -19.36 -1.21 10.77
N TYR A 60 -18.53 -1.22 9.74
CA TYR A 60 -18.21 -0.03 8.96
C TYR A 60 -18.38 -0.29 7.47
N LYS A 61 -18.85 0.73 6.75
CA LYS A 61 -18.91 0.74 5.28
C LYS A 61 -18.40 2.05 4.73
N ILE A 62 -17.90 1.98 3.49
CA ILE A 62 -17.57 3.15 2.69
C ILE A 62 -18.70 3.35 1.68
N LEU A 63 -19.31 4.53 1.66
CA LEU A 63 -20.33 4.90 0.70
C LEU A 63 -19.81 5.98 -0.26
N CYS A 64 -20.12 5.85 -1.54
CA CYS A 64 -20.08 6.96 -2.49
C CYS A 64 -21.53 7.35 -2.78
N ASN A 65 -21.94 8.53 -2.33
CA ASN A 65 -23.36 8.90 -2.25
C ASN A 65 -24.15 7.85 -1.44
N ASN A 66 -25.01 7.04 -2.08
CA ASN A 66 -25.79 5.97 -1.45
C ASN A 66 -25.30 4.55 -1.79
N PHE A 67 -24.19 4.42 -2.52
CA PHE A 67 -23.69 3.13 -3.02
C PHE A 67 -22.54 2.61 -2.14
N ASP A 68 -22.60 1.33 -1.77
CA ASP A 68 -21.55 0.66 -1.02
C ASP A 68 -20.32 0.40 -1.90
N VAL A 69 -19.24 1.12 -1.59
CA VAL A 69 -17.93 1.02 -2.25
C VAL A 69 -16.87 0.45 -1.31
N THR A 70 -17.28 -0.25 -0.25
CA THR A 70 -16.36 -0.89 0.70
C THR A 70 -15.46 -1.89 -0.04
N PRO A 71 -14.11 -1.79 0.05
CA PRO A 71 -13.14 -2.65 -0.67
C PRO A 71 -13.10 -4.11 -0.19
N SER A 72 -14.21 -4.83 -0.32
CA SER A 72 -14.33 -6.22 0.07
C SER A 72 -14.96 -7.05 -1.04
N LEU A 73 -14.32 -8.19 -1.34
CA LEU A 73 -14.78 -9.19 -2.30
C LEU A 73 -16.06 -9.89 -1.82
N THR A 74 -16.22 -10.05 -0.51
CA THR A 74 -17.44 -10.60 0.07
C THR A 74 -18.39 -9.46 0.40
N PHE A 75 -19.64 -9.57 -0.05
CA PHE A 75 -20.68 -8.64 0.38
C PHE A 75 -20.99 -8.90 1.86
N PHE A 76 -20.65 -7.93 2.71
CA PHE A 76 -21.03 -7.94 4.11
C PHE A 76 -22.21 -6.99 4.28
N GLU A 77 -23.40 -7.54 4.43
CA GLU A 77 -24.63 -6.75 4.62
C GLU A 77 -24.47 -5.71 5.73
N ASN A 78 -23.81 -6.08 6.83
CA ASN A 78 -23.54 -5.20 7.97
C ASN A 78 -22.22 -4.42 7.86
N GLY A 79 -21.36 -4.69 6.88
CA GLY A 79 -20.03 -4.08 6.75
C GLY A 79 -18.91 -4.83 7.49
N VAL A 80 -17.73 -4.21 7.56
CA VAL A 80 -16.49 -4.84 8.06
C VAL A 80 -16.09 -4.34 9.45
N SER A 81 -15.14 -5.02 10.10
CA SER A 81 -14.58 -4.55 11.36
C SER A 81 -13.82 -3.23 11.20
N TRP A 82 -13.68 -2.44 12.27
CA TRP A 82 -12.86 -1.21 12.24
C TRP A 82 -11.40 -1.48 11.85
N SER A 83 -10.83 -2.61 12.29
CA SER A 83 -9.44 -2.97 11.98
C SER A 83 -9.24 -3.19 10.48
N THR A 84 -10.20 -3.85 9.83
CA THR A 84 -10.22 -4.06 8.39
C THR A 84 -10.47 -2.74 7.65
N MET A 85 -11.46 -1.96 8.10
CA MET A 85 -11.78 -0.67 7.49
C MET A 85 -10.59 0.28 7.49
N ARG A 86 -9.84 0.34 8.60
CA ARG A 86 -8.63 1.14 8.69
C ARG A 86 -7.59 0.71 7.66
N GLN A 87 -7.37 -0.60 7.48
CA GLN A 87 -6.46 -1.11 6.46
C GLN A 87 -6.88 -0.68 5.04
N PHE A 88 -8.18 -0.68 4.74
CA PHE A 88 -8.68 -0.18 3.46
C PHE A 88 -8.37 1.31 3.27
N LEU A 89 -8.73 2.14 4.25
CA LEU A 89 -8.50 3.59 4.18
C LEU A 89 -7.01 3.94 4.12
N ASP A 90 -6.18 3.29 4.94
CA ASP A 90 -4.73 3.48 4.98
C ASP A 90 -4.08 3.14 3.62
N VAL A 91 -4.53 2.08 2.94
CA VAL A 91 -4.04 1.71 1.60
C VAL A 91 -4.47 2.73 0.56
N LEU A 92 -5.76 3.08 0.52
CA LEU A 92 -6.28 4.03 -0.46
C LEU A 92 -5.62 5.41 -0.30
N GLU A 93 -5.40 5.86 0.93
CA GLU A 93 -4.71 7.12 1.23
C GLU A 93 -3.21 7.04 0.92
N ALA A 94 -2.54 5.91 1.19
CA ALA A 94 -1.13 5.70 0.86
C ALA A 94 -0.85 5.87 -0.64
N PHE A 95 -1.77 5.44 -1.50
CA PHE A 95 -1.69 5.63 -2.96
C PHE A 95 -2.33 6.93 -3.46
N PHE A 96 -2.67 7.85 -2.56
CA PHE A 96 -3.28 9.15 -2.89
C PHE A 96 -4.61 9.03 -3.63
N ILE A 97 -5.30 7.89 -3.55
CA ILE A 97 -6.62 7.67 -4.16
C ILE A 97 -7.67 8.52 -3.45
N ILE A 98 -7.59 8.54 -2.12
CA ILE A 98 -8.43 9.34 -1.25
C ILE A 98 -7.57 10.21 -0.34
N LYS A 99 -8.17 11.25 0.24
CA LYS A 99 -7.57 12.06 1.29
C LYS A 99 -8.60 12.36 2.36
N LYS A 100 -8.24 12.19 3.63
CA LYS A 100 -9.14 12.53 4.72
C LYS A 100 -9.46 14.03 4.72
N ASN A 101 -10.75 14.37 4.80
CA ASN A 101 -11.19 15.76 4.86
C ASN A 101 -10.80 16.36 6.23
N SER A 102 -10.27 17.59 6.24
CA SER A 102 -9.81 18.24 7.48
C SER A 102 -10.95 18.64 8.41
N ASN A 103 -12.13 18.90 7.86
CA ASN A 103 -13.27 19.47 8.58
C ASN A 103 -14.24 18.36 9.05
N TYR A 104 -14.23 17.21 8.37
CA TYR A 104 -15.17 16.12 8.64
C TYR A 104 -14.45 14.78 8.71
N SER A 105 -14.34 14.23 9.93
CA SER A 105 -13.55 13.02 10.21
C SER A 105 -14.04 11.74 9.51
N ILE A 106 -15.30 11.74 9.06
CA ILE A 106 -15.97 10.62 8.38
C ILE A 106 -15.95 10.76 6.84
N ILE A 107 -15.46 11.89 6.31
CA ILE A 107 -15.44 12.17 4.87
C ILE A 107 -14.02 12.05 4.35
N TYR A 108 -13.86 11.42 3.19
CA TYR A 108 -12.61 11.37 2.46
C TYR A 108 -12.85 11.83 1.02
N ASP A 109 -12.08 12.82 0.57
CA ASP A 109 -12.15 13.34 -0.79
C ASP A 109 -11.46 12.36 -1.74
N ILE A 110 -12.06 12.09 -2.90
CA ILE A 110 -11.46 11.26 -3.96
C ILE A 110 -10.58 12.17 -4.82
N ASN A 111 -9.26 11.92 -4.83
CA ASN A 111 -8.30 12.79 -5.54
C ASN A 111 -8.15 12.46 -7.03
N ILE A 112 -8.62 11.29 -7.46
CA ILE A 112 -8.52 10.87 -8.86
C ILE A 112 -9.80 11.29 -9.57
N CYS A 113 -9.88 12.56 -9.97
CA CYS A 113 -11.07 13.10 -10.64
C CYS A 113 -11.46 12.30 -11.90
N GLN A 114 -10.49 11.64 -12.54
CA GLN A 114 -10.72 10.77 -13.69
C GLN A 114 -11.62 9.57 -13.36
N LEU A 115 -11.60 9.04 -12.12
CA LEU A 115 -12.54 7.99 -11.66
C LEU A 115 -14.00 8.45 -11.66
N LEU A 116 -14.23 9.75 -11.54
CA LEU A 116 -15.57 10.32 -11.56
C LEU A 116 -16.12 10.39 -12.99
N ASN A 117 -15.24 10.29 -13.99
CA ASN A 117 -15.56 10.27 -15.41
C ASN A 117 -15.52 8.82 -15.98
N LYS A 118 -16.10 8.59 -17.16
CA LYS A 118 -16.18 7.25 -17.78
C LYS A 118 -14.85 6.69 -18.33
N ASN A 119 -13.79 7.50 -18.38
CA ASN A 119 -12.56 7.19 -19.13
C ASN A 119 -11.35 6.86 -18.24
N PHE A 120 -11.55 6.37 -17.02
CA PHE A 120 -10.44 5.97 -16.16
C PHE A 120 -9.92 4.58 -16.53
N ASP A 121 -8.66 4.52 -16.95
CA ASP A 121 -7.96 3.26 -17.20
C ASP A 121 -7.40 2.71 -15.88
N ILE A 122 -8.18 1.80 -15.28
CA ILE A 122 -7.82 1.12 -14.03
C ILE A 122 -6.49 0.37 -14.18
N ASP A 123 -6.30 -0.36 -15.28
CA ASP A 123 -5.10 -1.17 -15.51
C ASP A 123 -3.85 -0.29 -15.61
N MET A 124 -3.94 0.85 -16.29
CA MET A 124 -2.85 1.82 -16.36
C MET A 124 -2.51 2.39 -14.99
N TYR A 125 -3.51 2.70 -14.15
CA TYR A 125 -3.25 3.19 -12.80
C TYR A 125 -2.59 2.13 -11.93
N LEU A 126 -3.10 0.90 -11.96
CA LEU A 126 -2.56 -0.23 -11.20
C LEU A 126 -1.09 -0.51 -11.55
N LYS A 127 -0.71 -0.39 -12.82
CA LYS A 127 0.68 -0.51 -13.30
C LYS A 127 1.62 0.59 -12.80
N ASN A 128 1.09 1.71 -12.33
CA ASN A 128 1.85 2.89 -11.89
C ASN A 128 1.76 3.15 -10.38
N LEU A 129 1.19 2.24 -9.59
CA LEU A 129 1.01 2.40 -8.15
C LEU A 129 2.34 2.65 -7.41
N PHE A 130 3.39 1.89 -7.70
CA PHE A 130 4.67 2.09 -7.03
C PHE A 130 5.32 3.41 -7.45
N LYS A 131 5.20 3.81 -8.72
CA LYS A 131 5.65 5.11 -9.20
C LYS A 131 4.94 6.24 -8.45
N THR A 132 3.64 6.09 -8.16
CA THR A 132 2.88 7.07 -7.37
C THR A 132 3.46 7.29 -5.98
N LEU A 133 3.94 6.23 -5.31
CA LEU A 133 4.62 6.36 -4.00
C LEU A 133 5.96 7.08 -4.12
N VAL A 134 6.71 6.82 -5.19
CA VAL A 134 8.02 7.43 -5.46
C VAL A 134 7.88 8.91 -5.81
N ASP A 135 6.98 9.25 -6.72
CA ASP A 135 6.73 10.64 -7.14
C ASP A 135 6.25 11.52 -5.98
N ASN A 136 5.59 10.93 -4.98
CA ASN A 136 5.04 11.63 -3.82
C ASN A 136 5.78 11.29 -2.52
N PHE A 137 7.03 10.83 -2.61
CA PHE A 137 7.79 10.28 -1.48
C PHE A 137 7.80 11.20 -0.24
N THR A 138 8.02 12.50 -0.44
CA THR A 138 8.08 13.51 0.63
C THR A 138 6.73 13.78 1.31
N LYS A 139 5.62 13.42 0.64
CA LYS A 139 4.24 13.60 1.13
C LYS A 139 3.64 12.32 1.71
N LEU A 140 4.40 11.22 1.75
CA LEU A 140 3.90 9.95 2.25
C LEU A 140 3.49 10.06 3.71
N THR A 141 2.26 9.62 4.00
CA THR A 141 1.78 9.41 5.37
C THR A 141 2.60 8.31 6.04
N LYS A 142 2.46 8.15 7.36
CA LYS A 142 3.07 7.05 8.10
C LYS A 142 2.76 5.67 7.48
N HIS A 143 1.53 5.48 7.01
CA HIS A 143 1.12 4.23 6.35
C HIS A 143 1.68 4.12 4.93
N GLY A 144 1.76 5.24 4.20
CA GLY A 144 2.47 5.30 2.92
C GLY A 144 3.95 4.90 3.02
N LYS A 145 4.66 5.39 4.05
CA LYS A 145 6.07 5.01 4.32
C LYS A 145 6.21 3.53 4.66
N LYS A 146 5.31 2.97 5.48
CA LYS A 146 5.26 1.53 5.76
C LYS A 146 5.03 0.70 4.50
N LEU A 147 4.11 1.14 3.65
CA LEU A 147 3.76 0.43 2.43
C LEU A 147 4.92 0.48 1.42
N TYR A 148 5.53 1.66 1.23
CA TYR A 148 6.76 1.81 0.46
C TYR A 148 7.86 0.87 0.96
N TYR A 149 8.19 0.92 2.26
CA TYR A 149 9.22 0.05 2.85
C TYR A 149 8.92 -1.43 2.65
N SER A 150 7.65 -1.83 2.82
CA SER A 150 7.26 -3.23 2.66
C SER A 150 7.40 -3.73 1.22
N ILE A 151 7.15 -2.86 0.24
CA ILE A 151 7.41 -3.13 -1.18
C ILE A 151 8.92 -3.26 -1.43
N ILE A 152 9.75 -2.39 -0.86
CA ILE A 152 11.22 -2.50 -0.98
C ILE A 152 11.72 -3.83 -0.39
N VAL A 153 11.27 -4.19 0.81
CA VAL A 153 11.61 -5.49 1.42
C VAL A 153 11.19 -6.65 0.50
N ALA A 154 9.99 -6.57 -0.08
CA ALA A 154 9.51 -7.60 -1.00
C ALA A 154 10.37 -7.72 -2.26
N TYR A 155 10.73 -6.57 -2.84
CA TYR A 155 11.59 -6.48 -4.01
C TYR A 155 13.00 -7.00 -3.73
N LEU A 156 13.60 -6.69 -2.58
CA LEU A 156 14.95 -7.16 -2.24
C LEU A 156 14.99 -8.65 -1.94
N VAL A 157 13.99 -9.17 -1.22
CA VAL A 157 13.91 -10.59 -0.83
C VAL A 157 13.78 -11.52 -2.03
N GLN A 158 13.29 -11.04 -3.18
CA GLN A 158 13.22 -11.86 -4.40
C GLN A 158 14.61 -12.27 -4.90
N PHE A 159 15.65 -11.47 -4.64
CA PHE A 159 17.03 -11.74 -5.08
C PHE A 159 17.74 -12.77 -4.21
N ILE A 160 17.06 -13.28 -3.16
CA ILE A 160 17.56 -14.29 -2.26
C ILE A 160 16.98 -15.66 -2.65
N GLU A 161 17.72 -16.37 -3.48
CA GLU A 161 17.41 -17.74 -3.90
C GLU A 161 17.99 -18.77 -2.91
N ASN A 162 17.25 -19.86 -2.68
CA ASN A 162 17.72 -21.06 -1.94
C ASN A 162 18.24 -20.81 -0.51
N LYS A 163 17.76 -19.75 0.16
CA LYS A 163 18.18 -19.32 1.51
C LYS A 163 17.00 -19.09 2.46
N ASP A 164 15.96 -19.91 2.33
CA ASP A 164 14.69 -19.73 3.06
C ASP A 164 14.83 -19.89 4.59
N ASN A 165 15.92 -20.52 5.06
CA ASN A 165 16.28 -20.69 6.47
C ASN A 165 17.17 -19.56 7.02
N GLU A 166 17.69 -18.67 6.16
CA GLU A 166 18.45 -17.49 6.60
C GLU A 166 17.50 -16.40 7.12
N TYR A 167 18.09 -15.41 7.81
CA TYR A 167 17.38 -14.30 8.43
C TYR A 167 17.74 -13.00 7.73
N ILE A 168 16.74 -12.14 7.58
CA ILE A 168 16.89 -10.76 7.13
C ILE A 168 16.59 -9.83 8.30
N ASP A 169 17.33 -8.72 8.38
CA ASP A 169 17.14 -7.69 9.39
C ASP A 169 16.20 -6.63 8.82
N ILE A 170 15.02 -6.48 9.41
CA ILE A 170 14.03 -5.48 8.98
C ILE A 170 13.50 -4.66 10.15
N ASN A 171 13.03 -3.45 9.86
CA ASN A 171 12.23 -2.69 10.81
C ASN A 171 10.83 -3.32 10.92
N GLN A 172 10.41 -3.71 12.13
CA GLN A 172 9.08 -4.25 12.36
C GLN A 172 8.49 -3.80 13.72
N GLY A 173 7.35 -3.10 13.68
CA GLY A 173 6.70 -2.61 14.90
C GLY A 173 7.60 -1.64 15.64
N LYS A 174 7.77 -1.78 16.96
CA LYS A 174 8.66 -0.89 17.74
C LYS A 174 10.15 -1.23 17.60
N TYR A 175 10.49 -2.31 16.89
CA TYR A 175 11.84 -2.84 16.84
C TYR A 175 12.51 -2.49 15.50
N SER A 176 13.64 -1.79 15.57
CA SER A 176 14.60 -1.70 14.48
C SER A 176 15.36 -3.04 14.36
N ASN A 177 15.69 -3.45 13.13
CA ASN A 177 16.56 -4.61 12.86
C ASN A 177 16.10 -5.93 13.51
N LYS A 178 14.80 -6.21 13.45
CA LYS A 178 14.27 -7.51 13.86
C LYS A 178 14.70 -8.56 12.83
N LYS A 179 15.35 -9.62 13.33
CA LYS A 179 15.66 -10.83 12.56
C LYS A 179 14.38 -11.62 12.26
N ILE A 180 14.07 -11.78 10.99
CA ILE A 180 12.94 -12.58 10.53
C ILE A 180 13.42 -13.57 9.48
N LYS A 181 12.92 -14.81 9.54
CA LYS A 181 13.25 -15.83 8.53
C LYS A 181 12.76 -15.39 7.16
N ILE A 182 13.58 -15.58 6.13
CA ILE A 182 13.24 -15.23 4.75
C ILE A 182 11.97 -15.95 4.29
N SER A 183 11.81 -17.23 4.64
CA SER A 183 10.58 -17.99 4.37
C SER A 183 9.31 -17.33 4.92
N GLU A 184 9.37 -16.78 6.13
CA GLU A 184 8.25 -16.08 6.76
C GLU A 184 7.92 -14.78 6.01
N ILE A 185 8.94 -14.03 5.60
CA ILE A 185 8.77 -12.81 4.78
C ILE A 185 8.15 -13.15 3.42
N LYS A 186 8.68 -14.15 2.71
CA LYS A 186 8.14 -14.62 1.42
C LYS A 186 6.67 -15.05 1.54
N LYS A 187 6.30 -15.73 2.63
CA LYS A 187 4.89 -16.09 2.91
C LYS A 187 4.02 -14.85 3.04
N HIS A 188 4.45 -13.85 3.82
CA HIS A 188 3.69 -12.61 4.00
C HIS A 188 3.61 -11.76 2.72
N ILE A 189 4.67 -11.72 1.92
CA ILE A 189 4.70 -11.05 0.61
C ILE A 189 3.57 -11.57 -0.28
N LYS A 190 3.44 -12.90 -0.38
CA LYS A 190 2.38 -13.54 -1.16
C LYS A 190 0.99 -13.26 -0.59
N GLN A 191 0.82 -13.36 0.73
CA GLN A 191 -0.47 -13.15 1.39
C GLN A 191 -0.98 -11.70 1.23
N CYS A 192 -0.11 -10.71 1.37
CA CYS A 192 -0.48 -9.29 1.29
C CYS A 192 -0.50 -8.76 -0.16
N GLY A 193 -0.04 -9.54 -1.14
CA GLY A 193 0.05 -9.11 -2.53
C GLY A 193 1.21 -8.17 -2.84
N TYR A 194 2.26 -8.11 -2.00
CA TYR A 194 3.43 -7.25 -2.27
C TYR A 194 4.21 -7.67 -3.53
N ASN A 195 4.08 -8.93 -3.94
CA ASN A 195 4.66 -9.44 -5.19
C ASN A 195 4.12 -8.73 -6.44
N PHE A 196 2.92 -8.13 -6.37
CA PHE A 196 2.35 -7.33 -7.46
C PHE A 196 3.25 -6.15 -7.88
N PHE A 197 3.97 -5.56 -6.94
CA PHE A 197 4.78 -4.37 -7.17
C PHE A 197 6.20 -4.65 -7.67
N ILE A 198 6.62 -5.92 -7.73
CA ILE A 198 8.01 -6.32 -8.04
C ILE A 198 8.49 -5.69 -9.35
N ASN A 199 7.72 -5.84 -10.43
CA ASN A 199 8.11 -5.31 -11.74
C ASN A 199 8.13 -3.78 -11.76
N GLN A 200 7.20 -3.13 -11.05
CA GLN A 200 7.17 -1.67 -10.95
C GLN A 200 8.38 -1.15 -10.17
N THR A 201 8.87 -1.92 -9.21
CA THR A 201 10.02 -1.55 -8.37
C THR A 201 11.35 -1.59 -9.15
N LEU A 202 11.38 -2.19 -10.35
CA LEU A 202 12.52 -2.10 -11.26
C LEU A 202 12.92 -0.66 -11.61
N LEU A 203 12.02 0.33 -11.43
CA LEU A 203 12.36 1.75 -11.57
C LEU A 203 13.51 2.18 -10.63
N LEU A 204 13.74 1.47 -9.52
CA LEU A 204 14.86 1.72 -8.61
C LEU A 204 16.18 1.07 -9.08
N GLY A 205 16.15 0.28 -10.16
CA GLY A 205 17.28 -0.49 -10.67
C GLY A 205 17.33 -1.92 -10.14
N THR A 206 18.25 -2.72 -10.68
CA THR A 206 18.37 -4.17 -10.36
C THR A 206 19.68 -4.55 -9.65
N SER A 207 20.67 -3.66 -9.61
CA SER A 207 21.91 -3.87 -8.86
C SER A 207 21.85 -3.19 -7.49
N ALA A 208 22.56 -3.74 -6.52
CA ALA A 208 22.55 -3.24 -5.14
C ALA A 208 22.94 -1.75 -5.07
N ASP A 209 24.01 -1.35 -5.76
CA ASP A 209 24.49 0.03 -5.75
C ASP A 209 23.49 1.01 -6.37
N ILE A 210 22.85 0.62 -7.49
CA ILE A 210 21.85 1.48 -8.14
C ILE A 210 20.63 1.65 -7.24
N ILE A 211 20.13 0.56 -6.65
CA ILE A 211 18.99 0.59 -5.74
C ILE A 211 19.30 1.45 -4.51
N LYS A 212 20.46 1.23 -3.89
CA LYS A 212 20.94 1.99 -2.72
C LYS A 212 21.02 3.48 -3.03
N ASN A 213 21.67 3.86 -4.13
CA ASN A 213 21.83 5.25 -4.53
C ASN A 213 20.48 5.92 -4.83
N ASN A 214 19.56 5.22 -5.50
CA ASN A 214 18.23 5.76 -5.81
C ASN A 214 17.38 5.96 -4.54
N ILE A 215 17.41 5.01 -3.61
CA ILE A 215 16.73 5.16 -2.31
C ILE A 215 17.36 6.28 -1.49
N GLN A 216 18.69 6.39 -1.44
CA GLN A 216 19.38 7.48 -0.75
C GLN A 216 18.97 8.86 -1.28
N LYS A 217 18.87 9.01 -2.61
CA LYS A 217 18.39 10.26 -3.24
C LYS A 217 16.97 10.63 -2.80
N LEU A 218 16.07 9.65 -2.69
CA LEU A 218 14.71 9.88 -2.20
C LEU A 218 14.68 10.27 -0.71
N LEU A 219 15.58 9.72 0.11
CA LEU A 219 15.61 10.01 1.55
C LEU A 219 16.18 11.39 1.90
N ILE A 220 16.92 12.04 0.99
CA ILE A 220 17.50 13.37 1.20
C ILE A 220 16.73 14.51 0.51
N SER A 221 15.77 14.17 -0.35
CA SER A 221 14.88 15.13 -1.04
C SER A 221 13.72 15.58 -0.15
#